data_AF-A0A0K2GEQ6-F1
#
_entry.id   AF-A0A0K2GEQ6-F1
#
_cell.length_a   1.000
_cell.length_b   1.000
_cell.length_c   1.000
_cell.angle_alpha   90.00
_cell.angle_beta   90.00
_cell.angle_gamma   90.00
#
_symmetry.space_group_name_H-M   'P 1'
#
loop_
_entity.id
_entity.type
_entity.pdbx_description
1 polymer ?
#
loop_
_entity_poly.entity_id
_entity_poly.type
_entity_poly.pdbx_seq_one_letter_code
_entity_poly.pdbx_strand_id
1 'polypeptide(L)'
;MTTILELRHQIEQAERRFDDMRKLVEAKGYDWDMIDLKRMQRELDDLIKRYEERMSKNLGCVYRYGSSSVTPQIGTHPFDLHQTREK
;
A
#
# COMPACT_ATOMS: atom_id res chain seq x y z
N MET A 1 12.43 -12.76 14.47
CA MET A 1 11.77 -13.09 13.19
C MET A 1 10.41 -12.42 13.19
N THR A 2 10.20 -11.38 12.36
CA THR A 2 8.89 -10.71 12.23
C THR A 2 7.84 -11.72 11.76
N THR A 3 6.69 -11.83 12.43
CA THR A 3 5.65 -12.78 12.03
C THR A 3 4.74 -12.19 10.95
N ILE A 4 3.97 -13.04 10.24
CA ILE A 4 2.99 -12.59 9.23
C ILE A 4 1.94 -11.66 9.88
N LEU A 5 1.51 -11.96 11.11
CA LEU A 5 0.59 -11.12 11.87
C LEU A 5 1.19 -9.77 12.24
N GLU A 6 2.47 -9.74 12.61
CA GLU A 6 3.19 -8.51 12.92
C GLU A 6 3.37 -7.61 11.68
N LEU A 7 3.66 -8.21 10.52
CA LEU A 7 3.69 -7.48 9.23
C LEU A 7 2.33 -6.90 8.87
N ARG A 8 1.25 -7.69 9.04
CA ARG A 8 -0.12 -7.19 8.80
C ARG A 8 -0.46 -6.01 9.72
N HIS A 9 -0.11 -6.11 11.01
CA HIS A 9 -0.33 -5.02 11.96
C HIS A 9 0.49 -3.78 11.60
N GLN A 10 1.74 -3.93 11.16
CA GLN A 10 2.57 -2.83 10.69
C GLN A 10 1.99 -2.14 9.45
N ILE A 11 1.45 -2.91 8.49
CA ILE A 11 0.75 -2.36 7.33
C ILE A 11 -0.46 -1.54 7.77
N GLU A 12 -1.33 -2.08 8.63
CA GLU A 12 -2.52 -1.36 9.12
C GLU A 12 -2.17 -0.05 9.84
N GLN A 13 -1.11 -0.04 10.65
CA GLN A 13 -0.63 1.17 11.31
C GLN A 13 -0.08 2.21 10.32
N ALA A 14 0.65 1.75 9.30
CA ALA A 14 1.20 2.61 8.27
C ALA A 14 0.12 3.17 7.33
N GLU A 15 -0.92 2.39 7.00
CA GLU A 15 -2.09 2.87 6.24
C GLU A 15 -2.83 3.99 6.99
N ARG A 16 -3.04 3.82 8.30
CA ARG A 16 -3.66 4.87 9.14
C ARG A 16 -2.83 6.14 9.16
N ARG A 17 -1.52 6.02 9.38
CA ARG A 17 -0.60 7.18 9.37
C ARG A 17 -0.58 7.88 8.02
N PHE A 18 -0.62 7.12 6.93
CA PHE A 18 -0.68 7.68 5.58
C PHE A 18 -1.97 8.46 5.34
N ASP A 19 -3.14 7.94 5.77
CA ASP A 19 -4.41 8.65 5.61
C ASP A 19 -4.49 9.91 6.50
N ASP A 20 -4.00 9.85 7.74
CA ASP A 20 -3.88 11.04 8.62
C ASP A 20 -2.99 12.11 7.97
N MET A 21 -1.83 11.72 7.46
CA MET A 21 -0.91 12.64 6.80
C MET A 21 -1.54 13.23 5.52
N ARG A 22 -2.24 12.41 4.74
CA ARG A 22 -2.97 12.86 3.54
C ARG A 22 -4.01 13.93 3.88
N LYS A 23 -4.80 13.72 4.93
CA LYS A 23 -5.79 14.70 5.42
C LYS A 23 -5.12 16.00 5.87
N LEU A 24 -3.96 15.92 6.52
CA LEU A 24 -3.18 17.09 6.91
C LEU A 24 -2.67 17.87 5.69
N VAL A 25 -2.19 17.18 4.66
CA VAL A 25 -1.75 17.81 3.40
C VAL A 25 -2.91 18.46 2.67
N GLU A 26 -4.05 17.77 2.57
CA GLU A 26 -5.27 18.31 1.97
C GLU A 26 -5.76 19.57 2.71
N ALA A 27 -5.65 19.59 4.04
CA ALA A 27 -6.08 20.72 4.86
C ALA A 27 -5.10 21.90 4.87
N LYS A 28 -3.79 21.66 4.76
CA LYS A 28 -2.76 22.71 4.94
C LYS A 28 -2.03 23.11 3.66
N GLY A 29 -2.04 22.30 2.61
CA GLY A 29 -1.52 22.66 1.28
C GLY A 29 -0.02 22.95 1.20
N TYR A 30 0.82 22.24 1.96
CA TYR A 30 2.28 22.43 1.94
C TYR A 30 3.00 21.36 1.12
N ASP A 31 3.95 21.79 0.28
CA ASP A 31 4.81 20.92 -0.56
C ASP A 31 5.73 19.99 0.24
N TRP A 32 6.13 20.39 1.44
CA TRP A 32 7.03 19.60 2.29
C TRP A 32 6.36 18.30 2.75
N ASP A 33 5.06 18.35 3.07
CA ASP A 33 4.28 17.17 3.46
C ASP A 33 4.04 16.20 2.29
N MET A 34 4.10 16.65 1.03
CA MET A 34 4.04 15.76 -0.14
C MET A 34 5.27 14.86 -0.27
N ILE A 35 6.44 15.32 0.18
CA ILE A 35 7.68 14.52 0.19
C ILE A 35 7.56 13.42 1.24
N ASP A 36 7.10 13.77 2.45
CA ASP A 36 6.87 12.80 3.53
C ASP A 36 5.76 11.80 3.18
N LEU A 37 4.67 12.24 2.53
CA LEU A 37 3.65 11.34 1.98
C LEU A 37 4.25 10.30 1.02
N LYS A 38 5.06 10.73 0.05
CA LYS A 38 5.72 9.81 -0.89
C LYS A 38 6.66 8.84 -0.19
N ARG A 39 7.35 9.30 0.86
CA ARG A 39 8.23 8.45 1.67
C ARG A 39 7.43 7.40 2.44
N MET A 40 6.33 7.81 3.09
CA MET A 40 5.40 6.91 3.78
C MET A 40 4.76 5.90 2.83
N GLN A 41 4.37 6.33 1.62
CA GLN A 41 3.84 5.44 0.60
C GLN A 41 4.85 4.35 0.20
N ARG A 42 6.13 4.73 0.06
CA ARG A 42 7.20 3.78 -0.28
C ARG A 42 7.49 2.79 0.85
N GLU A 43 7.39 3.23 2.11
CA GLU A 43 7.50 2.35 3.27
C GLU A 43 6.34 1.37 3.33
N LEU A 44 5.11 1.82 3.02
CA LEU A 44 3.93 0.97 2.91
C LEU A 44 4.11 -0.11 1.84
N ASP A 45 4.60 0.27 0.66
CA ASP A 45 4.84 -0.64 -0.46
C ASP A 45 5.88 -1.71 -0.10
N ASP A 46 6.97 -1.34 0.58
CA ASP A 46 7.98 -2.30 1.04
C ASP A 46 7.42 -3.28 2.09
N LEU A 47 6.60 -2.80 3.02
CA LEU A 47 5.93 -3.65 4.01
C LEU A 47 4.95 -4.63 3.35
N ILE A 48 4.14 -4.14 2.41
CA ILE A 48 3.20 -4.95 1.63
C ILE A 48 3.96 -6.02 0.85
N LYS A 49 5.04 -5.66 0.14
CA LYS A 49 5.84 -6.61 -0.62
C LYS A 49 6.45 -7.69 0.27
N ARG A 50 6.99 -7.33 1.44
CA ARG A 50 7.48 -8.31 2.43
C ARG A 50 6.39 -9.23 2.94
N TYR A 51 5.18 -8.70 3.14
CA TYR A 51 4.02 -9.49 3.51
C TYR A 51 3.60 -10.46 2.40
N GLU A 52 3.52 -10.00 1.16
CA GLU A 52 3.19 -10.80 -0.01
C GLU A 52 4.21 -11.91 -0.26
N GLU A 53 5.51 -11.61 -0.20
CA GLU A 53 6.57 -12.61 -0.36
C GLU A 53 6.49 -13.69 0.72
N ARG A 54 6.19 -13.30 1.95
CA ARG A 54 6.12 -14.22 3.08
C ARG A 54 4.85 -15.06 3.06
N MET A 55 3.71 -14.46 2.68
CA MET A 55 2.46 -15.17 2.46
C MET A 55 2.55 -16.12 1.27
N SER A 56 3.18 -15.70 0.18
CA SER A 56 3.37 -16.55 -1.01
C SER A 56 4.24 -17.77 -0.70
N LYS A 57 5.32 -17.58 0.07
CA LYS A 57 6.14 -18.69 0.58
C LYS A 57 5.37 -19.61 1.52
N ASN A 58 4.50 -19.07 2.35
CA ASN A 58 3.70 -19.84 3.31
C ASN A 58 2.57 -20.63 2.66
N LEU A 59 1.93 -20.07 1.62
CA LEU A 59 0.81 -20.68 0.91
C LEU A 59 1.26 -21.57 -0.26
N GLY A 60 2.50 -21.43 -0.73
CA GLY A 60 3.00 -22.14 -1.91
C GLY A 60 2.40 -21.66 -3.23
N CYS A 61 1.71 -20.52 -3.22
CA CYS A 61 1.11 -19.88 -4.38
C CYS A 61 1.33 -18.36 -4.35
N VAL A 62 1.14 -17.68 -5.47
CA VAL A 62 1.27 -16.22 -5.52
C VAL A 62 0.14 -15.60 -4.70
N TYR A 63 0.49 -14.96 -3.60
CA TYR A 63 -0.43 -14.19 -2.76
C TYR A 63 -0.26 -12.71 -3.07
N ARG A 64 -1.36 -12.04 -3.41
CA ARG A 64 -1.41 -10.59 -3.62
C ARG A 64 -2.20 -9.93 -2.50
N TYR A 65 -1.62 -8.94 -1.85
CA TYR A 65 -2.28 -8.18 -0.79
C TYR A 65 -3.29 -7.22 -1.42
N GLY A 66 -4.58 -7.53 -1.26
CA GLY A 66 -5.65 -6.61 -1.61
C GLY A 66 -5.90 -5.63 -0.47
N SER A 67 -5.31 -4.42 -0.51
CA SER A 67 -5.74 -3.34 0.39
C SER A 67 -7.17 -2.95 0.01
N SER A 68 -8.14 -3.25 0.88
CA SER A 68 -9.53 -2.81 0.71
C SER A 68 -9.75 -1.36 1.18
N SER A 69 -8.74 -0.73 1.79
CA SER A 69 -8.89 0.57 2.47
C SER A 69 -8.07 1.70 1.83
N VAL A 70 -7.07 1.40 1.00
CA VAL A 70 -6.27 2.41 0.31
C VAL A 70 -6.46 2.21 -1.18
N THR A 71 -7.40 2.96 -1.78
CA THR A 71 -7.39 3.13 -3.24
C THR A 71 -6.01 3.67 -3.63
N PRO A 72 -5.24 2.98 -4.50
CA PRO A 72 -3.98 3.52 -4.99
C PRO A 72 -4.27 4.80 -5.79
N GLN A 73 -4.12 5.96 -5.15
CA GLN A 73 -4.20 7.27 -5.80
C GLN A 73 -2.82 7.85 -6.11
N ILE A 74 -1.82 7.02 -6.39
CA ILE A 74 -0.68 7.41 -7.24
C ILE A 74 -0.30 6.16 -8.02
N GLY A 75 -0.78 6.08 -9.27
CA GLY A 75 -0.58 4.91 -10.13
C GLY A 75 -1.88 4.24 -10.59
N THR A 76 -2.91 5.01 -10.97
CA THR A 76 -3.62 4.63 -12.20
C THR A 76 -2.54 4.56 -13.28
N HIS A 77 -1.96 3.39 -13.52
CA HIS A 77 -1.29 3.16 -14.79
C HIS A 77 -2.39 3.36 -15.84
N PRO A 78 -2.30 4.35 -16.74
CA PRO A 78 -3.29 4.54 -17.78
C PRO A 78 -3.34 3.37 -18.79
N PHE A 79 -2.56 2.30 -18.56
CA PHE A 79 -2.46 1.12 -19.39
C PHE A 79 -3.03 -0.16 -18.77
N ASP A 80 -3.52 -0.16 -17.52
CA ASP A 80 -4.16 -1.34 -16.90
C ASP A 80 -5.69 -1.36 -17.11
N LEU A 81 -6.16 -0.72 -18.19
CA LEU A 81 -7.55 -0.72 -18.65
C LEU A 81 -7.82 -1.84 -19.67
N HIS A 82 -7.07 -2.94 -19.58
CA HIS A 82 -7.38 -4.17 -20.30
C HIS A 82 -7.68 -5.29 -19.30
N GLN A 83 -8.83 -5.12 -18.65
CA GLN A 83 -9.70 -6.23 -18.32
C GLN A 83 -9.74 -7.21 -19.50
N THR A 84 -9.29 -8.42 -19.19
CA THR A 84 -9.88 -9.70 -19.58
C THR A 84 -11.07 -9.61 -20.55
N ARG A 85 -10.81 -10.19 -21.71
CA ARG A 85 -11.72 -10.72 -22.74
C ARG A 85 -12.99 -11.41 -22.17
N GLU A 86 -14.03 -11.42 -23.03
CA GLU A 86 -15.29 -12.22 -23.03
C GLU A 86 -16.52 -11.50 -22.42
N LYS A 87 -17.59 -11.18 -23.17
CA LYS A 87 -18.25 -11.84 -24.31
C LYS A 87 -18.71 -10.86 -25.39
#